data_AF-U2JVX6-F1
#
_entry.id   AF-U2JVX6-F1
#
_cell.length_a   1.000
_cell.length_b   1.000
_cell.length_c   1.000
_cell.angle_alpha   90.00
_cell.angle_beta   90.00
_cell.angle_gamma   90.00
#
_symmetry.space_group_name_H-M   'P 1'
#
loop_
_entity.id
_entity.type
_entity.pdbx_description
1 polymer ?
#
loop_
_entity_poly.entity_id
_entity_poly.type
_entity_poly.pdbx_seq_one_letter_code
_entity_poly.pdbx_strand_id
1 'polypeptide(L)'
;MDKLRKSKAKNVNPITLFLIILISSFLVFLVNGTSYYALLGMSFVVVLTFSYLELIKRGFIYLGLYLLLKILAHIDLGMTTGAIIGLIALVLKLYPIFNVGRVLILTSPLKIMAALRKIHFPNTISIALVTALRYLGELELRIKEIRQGMKVRGLRLSLLHP
;
A
#
# COMPACT_ATOMS: atom_id res chain seq x y z
N MET A 1 -11.42 -6.39 20.64
CA MET A 1 -10.11 -6.03 20.05
C MET A 1 -10.19 -5.04 18.88
N ASP A 2 -11.37 -4.57 18.47
CA ASP A 2 -11.53 -3.70 17.28
C ASP A 2 -11.53 -2.18 17.59
N LYS A 3 -11.59 -1.80 18.87
CA LYS A 3 -11.61 -0.39 19.31
C LYS A 3 -10.21 0.24 19.46
N LEU A 4 -9.14 -0.54 19.52
CA LEU A 4 -7.77 -0.04 19.74
C LEU A 4 -7.03 0.40 18.47
N ARG A 5 -7.54 0.03 17.27
CA ARG A 5 -6.92 0.44 15.99
C ARG A 5 -7.33 1.84 15.53
N LYS A 6 -8.37 2.44 16.13
CA LYS A 6 -9.01 3.67 15.61
C LYS A 6 -8.39 5.00 16.07
N SER A 7 -7.48 5.03 17.07
CA SER A 7 -7.18 6.30 17.76
C SER A 7 -5.79 6.91 17.55
N LYS A 8 -4.85 6.31 16.81
CA LYS A 8 -3.47 6.81 16.76
C LYS A 8 -2.82 6.92 15.37
N ALA A 9 -3.60 6.94 14.28
CA ALA A 9 -3.06 7.39 13.01
C ALA A 9 -3.00 8.93 13.03
N LYS A 10 -1.81 9.46 13.35
CA LYS A 10 -1.48 10.90 13.22
C LYS A 10 -1.96 11.39 11.85
N ASN A 11 -2.56 12.58 11.81
CA ASN A 11 -3.27 13.11 10.65
C ASN A 11 -2.31 13.47 9.51
N VAL A 12 -1.90 12.49 8.70
CA VAL A 12 -1.22 12.75 7.43
C VAL A 12 -2.28 12.93 6.34
N ASN A 13 -2.15 13.99 5.54
CA ASN A 13 -3.07 14.26 4.45
C ASN A 13 -2.84 13.24 3.30
N PRO A 14 -3.87 12.48 2.86
CA PRO A 14 -3.76 11.52 1.77
C PRO A 14 -3.23 12.11 0.45
N ILE A 15 -3.55 13.38 0.17
CA ILE A 15 -3.06 14.05 -1.05
C ILE A 15 -1.56 14.23 -0.99
N THR A 16 -1.03 14.63 0.17
CA THR A 16 0.41 14.80 0.35
C THR A 16 1.12 13.45 0.16
N LEU A 17 0.57 12.36 0.69
CA LEU A 17 1.11 11.01 0.46
C LEU A 17 1.09 10.64 -1.02
N PHE A 18 0.00 10.95 -1.73
CA PHE A 18 -0.12 10.73 -3.17
C PHE A 18 0.93 11.53 -3.97
N LEU A 19 1.13 12.81 -3.64
CA LEU A 19 2.15 13.65 -4.27
C LEU A 19 3.56 13.12 -3.98
N ILE A 20 3.84 12.70 -2.74
CA ILE A 20 5.12 12.07 -2.40
C ILE A 20 5.34 10.81 -3.22
N ILE A 21 4.31 9.96 -3.40
CA ILE A 21 4.40 8.78 -4.27
C ILE A 21 4.78 9.19 -5.69
N LEU A 22 4.05 10.14 -6.30
CA LEU A 22 4.34 10.60 -7.66
C LEU A 22 5.77 11.11 -7.81
N ILE A 23 6.22 11.99 -6.90
CA ILE A 23 7.58 12.52 -6.92
C ILE A 23 8.61 11.38 -6.74
N SER A 24 8.38 10.49 -5.78
CA SER A 24 9.27 9.36 -5.50
C SER A 24 9.37 8.38 -6.68
N SER A 25 8.30 8.19 -7.45
CA SER A 25 8.29 7.34 -8.64
C SER A 25 9.29 7.81 -9.70
N PHE A 26 9.43 9.12 -9.90
CA PHE A 26 10.45 9.66 -10.79
C PHE A 26 11.84 9.64 -10.15
N LEU A 27 11.95 10.06 -8.88
CA LEU A 27 13.24 10.16 -8.19
C LEU A 27 13.95 8.80 -8.06
N VAL A 28 13.22 7.71 -7.80
CA VAL A 28 13.82 6.38 -7.63
C VAL A 28 14.68 5.97 -8.84
N PHE A 29 14.32 6.35 -10.06
CA PHE A 29 15.10 6.01 -11.25
C PHE A 29 16.26 6.99 -11.54
N LEU A 30 16.13 8.25 -11.13
CA LEU A 30 17.15 9.28 -11.35
C LEU A 30 18.28 9.22 -10.32
N VAL A 31 17.97 8.70 -9.12
CA VAL A 31 18.83 8.77 -7.94
C VAL A 31 19.66 7.51 -7.78
N ASN A 32 20.96 7.66 -7.48
CA ASN A 32 21.94 6.59 -7.36
C ASN A 32 22.83 6.74 -6.11
N GLY A 33 23.26 5.61 -5.55
CA GLY A 33 24.21 5.59 -4.42
C GLY A 33 23.66 6.27 -3.16
N THR A 34 24.38 7.25 -2.62
CA THR A 34 24.09 7.93 -1.35
C THR A 34 22.73 8.63 -1.33
N SER A 35 22.36 9.29 -2.43
CA SER A 35 21.08 9.99 -2.54
C SER A 35 19.89 9.02 -2.54
N TYR A 36 20.08 7.77 -2.98
CA TYR A 36 19.04 6.75 -2.89
C TYR A 36 18.79 6.33 -1.44
N TYR A 37 19.85 6.18 -0.63
CA TYR A 37 19.70 5.90 0.80
C TYR A 37 19.04 7.05 1.55
N ALA A 38 19.27 8.30 1.13
CA ALA A 38 18.52 9.44 1.67
C ALA A 38 17.01 9.36 1.37
N LEU A 39 16.65 9.04 0.13
CA LEU A 39 15.25 8.83 -0.27
C LEU A 39 14.59 7.66 0.49
N LEU A 40 15.32 6.56 0.64
CA LEU A 40 14.89 5.41 1.43
C LEU A 40 14.67 5.82 2.90
N GLY A 41 15.62 6.55 3.50
CA GLY A 41 15.50 7.08 4.85
C GLY A 41 14.26 7.97 5.03
N MET A 42 14.03 8.92 4.12
CA MET A 42 12.82 9.75 4.11
C MET A 42 11.54 8.91 4.05
N SER A 43 11.51 7.85 3.25
CA SER A 43 10.35 6.95 3.18
C SER A 43 10.06 6.26 4.52
N PHE A 44 11.09 5.88 5.29
CA PHE A 44 10.92 5.31 6.62
C PHE A 44 10.45 6.35 7.64
N VAL A 45 10.88 7.61 7.51
CA VAL A 45 10.33 8.71 8.32
C VAL A 45 8.83 8.86 8.06
N VAL A 46 8.37 8.76 6.81
CA VAL A 46 6.93 8.78 6.48
C VAL A 46 6.19 7.63 7.18
N VAL A 47 6.72 6.40 7.14
CA VAL A 47 6.12 5.26 7.85
C VAL A 47 6.09 5.48 9.36
N LEU A 48 7.16 6.05 9.94
CA LEU A 48 7.23 6.38 11.37
C LEU A 48 6.14 7.37 11.78
N THR A 49 5.79 8.34 10.91
CA THR A 49 4.70 9.29 11.21
C THR A 49 3.34 8.61 11.38
N PHE A 50 3.16 7.42 10.79
CA PHE A 50 1.93 6.66 10.86
C PHE A 50 1.92 5.64 12.01
N SER A 51 2.95 4.79 12.10
CA SER A 51 3.05 3.76 13.15
C SER A 51 4.46 3.19 13.30
N TYR A 52 4.94 3.13 14.53
CA TYR A 52 6.22 2.49 14.86
C TYR A 52 6.22 0.98 14.59
N LEU A 53 5.11 0.28 14.83
CA LEU A 53 5.01 -1.16 14.56
C LEU A 53 5.09 -1.47 13.06
N GLU A 54 4.55 -0.57 12.22
CA GLU A 54 4.64 -0.74 10.77
C GLU A 54 6.06 -0.47 10.27
N LEU A 55 6.78 0.47 10.89
CA LEU A 55 8.20 0.71 10.60
C LEU A 55 9.04 -0.53 10.88
N ILE A 56 8.85 -1.18 12.03
CA ILE A 56 9.58 -2.42 12.37
C ILE A 56 9.32 -3.51 11.33
N LYS A 57 8.04 -3.74 10.98
CA LYS A 57 7.67 -4.75 9.97
C LYS A 57 8.33 -4.47 8.63
N ARG A 58 8.32 -3.21 8.19
CA ARG A 58 8.97 -2.78 6.94
C ARG A 58 10.48 -2.94 7.03
N GLY A 59 11.09 -2.58 8.15
CA GLY A 59 12.51 -2.79 8.40
C GLY A 59 12.91 -4.26 8.23
N PHE A 60 12.17 -5.19 8.84
CA PHE A 60 12.44 -6.62 8.69
C PHE A 60 12.25 -7.12 7.26
N ILE A 61 11.21 -6.68 6.55
CA ILE A 61 11.00 -7.07 5.14
C ILE A 61 12.16 -6.54 4.27
N TYR A 62 12.59 -5.29 4.47
CA TYR A 62 13.70 -4.71 3.73
C TYR A 62 15.02 -5.46 4.01
N LEU A 63 15.32 -5.69 5.29
CA LEU A 63 16.51 -6.45 5.70
C LEU A 63 16.50 -7.87 5.12
N GLY A 64 15.35 -8.56 5.17
CA GLY A 64 15.21 -9.89 4.59
C GLY A 64 15.46 -9.92 3.08
N LEU A 65 14.90 -8.96 2.33
CA LEU A 65 15.15 -8.83 0.88
C LEU A 65 16.60 -8.49 0.57
N TYR A 66 17.22 -7.62 1.36
CA TYR A 66 18.62 -7.23 1.19
C TYR A 66 19.57 -8.40 1.46
N LEU A 67 19.34 -9.15 2.54
CA LEU A 67 20.10 -10.36 2.87
C LEU A 67 19.92 -11.44 1.79
N LEU A 68 18.69 -11.65 1.33
CA LEU A 68 18.40 -12.58 0.24
C LEU A 68 19.17 -12.22 -1.02
N LEU A 69 19.20 -10.93 -1.40
CA LEU A 69 19.98 -10.46 -2.55
C LEU A 69 21.48 -10.75 -2.36
N LYS A 70 22.02 -10.49 -1.17
CA LYS A 70 23.43 -10.75 -0.88
C LYS A 70 23.79 -12.24 -0.95
N ILE A 71 22.94 -13.12 -0.41
CA ILE A 71 23.16 -14.57 -0.48
C ILE A 71 23.10 -15.04 -1.94
N LEU A 72 22.08 -14.58 -2.69
CA LEU A 72 21.89 -14.99 -4.07
C LEU A 72 23.02 -14.49 -4.99
N ALA A 73 23.64 -13.36 -4.66
CA ALA A 73 24.81 -12.86 -5.37
C ALA A 73 26.10 -13.69 -5.15
N HIS A 74 26.17 -14.51 -4.09
CA HIS A 74 27.31 -15.42 -3.84
C HIS A 74 27.11 -16.81 -4.46
N ILE A 75 25.89 -17.10 -4.92
CA ILE A 75 25.54 -18.39 -5.50
C ILE A 75 25.50 -18.21 -7.01
N ASP A 76 26.45 -18.79 -7.73
CA ASP A 76 26.48 -18.71 -9.19
C ASP A 76 25.76 -19.91 -9.82
N LEU A 77 24.46 -19.77 -10.07
CA LEU A 77 23.62 -20.80 -10.74
C LEU A 77 23.39 -20.47 -12.23
N GLY A 78 24.19 -19.56 -12.81
CA GLY A 78 24.12 -19.17 -14.22
C GLY A 78 23.06 -18.09 -14.53
N MET A 79 22.60 -18.04 -15.78
CA MET A 79 21.86 -16.91 -16.38
C MET A 79 20.50 -16.62 -15.71
N THR A 80 19.82 -17.64 -15.17
CA THR A 80 18.56 -17.50 -14.42
C THR A 80 18.74 -16.77 -13.09
N THR A 81 19.89 -16.94 -12.44
CA THR A 81 20.24 -16.24 -11.19
C THR A 81 20.29 -14.74 -11.40
N GLY A 82 20.89 -14.29 -12.51
CA GLY A 82 20.99 -12.87 -12.85
C GLY A 82 19.63 -12.19 -12.98
N ALA A 83 18.66 -12.87 -13.60
CA ALA A 83 17.29 -12.36 -13.72
C ALA A 83 16.60 -12.23 -12.35
N ILE A 84 16.76 -13.22 -11.46
CA ILE A 84 16.18 -13.18 -10.11
C ILE A 84 16.83 -12.08 -9.27
N ILE A 85 18.17 -11.94 -9.32
CA ILE A 85 18.90 -10.86 -8.65
C ILE A 85 18.39 -9.50 -9.15
N GLY A 86 18.23 -9.34 -10.47
CA GLY A 86 17.70 -8.12 -11.07
C GLY A 86 16.29 -7.77 -10.58
N LEU A 87 15.40 -8.77 -10.48
CA LEU A 87 14.04 -8.56 -9.99
C LEU A 87 14.02 -8.16 -8.50
N ILE A 88 14.81 -8.83 -7.66
CA ILE A 88 14.93 -8.47 -6.23
C ILE A 88 15.54 -7.07 -6.09
N ALA A 89 16.57 -6.75 -6.89
CA ALA A 89 17.18 -5.43 -6.91
C ALA A 89 16.18 -4.34 -7.33
N LEU A 90 15.31 -4.63 -8.31
CA LEU A 90 14.23 -3.72 -8.71
C LEU A 90 13.21 -3.51 -7.59
N VAL A 91 12.79 -4.59 -6.92
CA VAL A 91 11.88 -4.50 -5.76
C VAL A 91 12.50 -3.66 -4.64
N LEU A 92 13.78 -3.85 -4.35
CA LEU A 92 14.51 -3.02 -3.39
C LEU A 92 14.57 -1.58 -3.88
N LYS A 93 14.89 -1.31 -5.15
CA LYS A 93 14.92 0.04 -5.71
C LYS A 93 13.56 0.75 -5.55
N LEU A 94 12.44 0.06 -5.78
CA LEU A 94 11.08 0.60 -5.61
C LEU A 94 10.59 0.66 -4.15
N TYR A 95 11.35 0.13 -3.19
CA TYR A 95 10.95 0.05 -1.79
C TYR A 95 10.52 1.39 -1.14
N PRO A 96 11.16 2.54 -1.42
CA PRO A 96 10.71 3.83 -0.90
C PRO A 96 9.26 4.16 -1.31
N ILE A 97 8.86 3.80 -2.53
CA ILE A 97 7.50 4.01 -3.04
C ILE A 97 6.52 3.10 -2.30
N PHE A 98 6.88 1.83 -2.09
CA PHE A 98 6.04 0.88 -1.36
C PHE A 98 5.83 1.27 0.10
N ASN A 99 6.82 1.89 0.74
CA ASN A 99 6.70 2.42 2.10
C ASN A 99 5.62 3.51 2.18
N VAL A 100 5.68 4.51 1.29
CA VAL A 100 4.69 5.60 1.26
C VAL A 100 3.32 5.09 0.82
N GLY A 101 3.27 4.22 -0.19
CA GLY A 101 2.05 3.57 -0.68
C GLY A 101 1.34 2.76 0.41
N ARG A 102 2.10 2.08 1.29
CA ARG A 102 1.52 1.38 2.44
C ARG A 102 0.82 2.34 3.40
N VAL A 103 1.45 3.48 3.71
CA VAL A 103 0.83 4.49 4.58
C VAL A 103 -0.46 5.03 3.94
N LEU A 104 -0.48 5.22 2.63
CA LEU A 104 -1.68 5.61 1.89
C LEU A 104 -2.79 4.55 1.97
N ILE A 105 -2.48 3.27 1.75
CA ILE A 105 -3.45 2.16 1.85
C ILE A 105 -4.02 2.01 3.27
N LEU A 106 -3.19 2.22 4.29
CA LEU A 106 -3.64 2.15 5.68
C LEU A 106 -4.45 3.39 6.10
N THR A 107 -4.49 4.43 5.26
CA THR A 107 -5.29 5.62 5.51
C THR A 107 -6.77 5.34 5.25
N SER A 108 -7.62 5.80 6.16
CA SER A 108 -9.07 5.56 6.07
C SER A 108 -9.66 6.09 4.74
N PRO A 109 -10.53 5.31 4.07
CA PRO A 109 -11.21 5.74 2.84
C PRO A 109 -11.95 7.08 2.98
N LEU A 110 -12.53 7.34 4.15
CA LEU A 110 -13.21 8.60 4.45
C LEU A 110 -12.26 9.81 4.43
N LYS A 111 -11.01 9.62 4.91
CA LYS A 111 -9.98 10.68 4.86
C LYS A 111 -9.54 10.93 3.43
N ILE A 112 -9.36 9.88 2.63
CA ILE A 112 -9.04 9.97 1.19
C ILE A 112 -10.13 10.77 0.47
N MET A 113 -11.40 10.42 0.70
CA MET A 113 -12.56 11.14 0.14
C MET A 113 -12.60 12.61 0.56
N ALA A 114 -12.45 12.89 1.87
CA ALA A 114 -12.47 14.25 2.38
C ALA A 114 -11.33 15.09 1.80
N ALA A 115 -10.16 14.48 1.59
CA ALA A 115 -9.02 15.13 0.94
C ALA A 115 -9.34 15.44 -0.53
N LEU A 116 -9.82 14.46 -1.31
CA LEU A 116 -10.20 14.66 -2.71
C LEU A 116 -11.25 15.77 -2.89
N ARG A 117 -12.23 15.86 -1.98
CA ARG A 117 -13.23 16.94 -1.99
C ARG A 117 -12.60 18.33 -1.80
N LYS A 118 -11.52 18.46 -1.01
CA LYS A 118 -10.82 19.74 -0.81
C LYS A 118 -10.13 20.27 -2.06
N ILE A 119 -9.75 19.39 -3.00
CA ILE A 119 -9.12 19.81 -4.26
C ILE A 119 -10.14 20.37 -5.26
N HIS A 120 -11.44 20.43 -4.92
CA HIS A 120 -12.49 20.89 -5.84
C HIS A 120 -12.47 20.09 -7.16
N PHE A 121 -12.40 18.77 -7.05
CA PHE A 121 -12.55 17.86 -8.18
C PHE A 121 -13.87 18.15 -8.91
N PRO A 122 -13.93 18.04 -10.25
CA PRO A 122 -15.11 18.42 -11.05
C PRO A 122 -16.42 17.93 -10.42
N ASN A 123 -17.41 18.81 -10.30
CA ASN A 123 -18.64 18.55 -9.54
C ASN A 123 -19.31 17.22 -9.92
N THR A 124 -19.33 16.89 -11.21
CA THR A 124 -19.84 15.60 -11.73
C THR A 124 -19.14 14.40 -11.09
N ILE A 125 -17.80 14.42 -11.03
CA ILE A 125 -16.99 13.35 -10.44
C ILE A 125 -17.17 13.33 -8.93
N SER A 126 -17.21 14.51 -8.29
CA SER A 126 -17.39 14.63 -6.84
C SER A 126 -18.74 14.04 -6.39
N ILE A 127 -19.83 14.31 -7.11
CA ILE A 127 -21.16 13.75 -6.81
C ILE A 127 -21.15 12.23 -7.01
N ALA A 128 -20.60 11.73 -8.13
CA ALA A 128 -20.51 10.30 -8.40
C ALA A 128 -19.69 9.57 -7.32
N LEU A 129 -18.55 10.14 -6.91
CA LEU A 129 -17.68 9.58 -5.89
C LEU A 129 -18.35 9.54 -4.52
N VAL A 130 -18.99 10.64 -4.10
CA VAL A 130 -19.73 10.70 -2.83
C VAL A 130 -20.87 9.67 -2.81
N THR A 131 -21.57 9.55 -3.92
CA THR A 131 -22.69 8.60 -4.07
C THR A 131 -22.19 7.16 -3.99
N ALA A 132 -21.16 6.80 -4.75
CA ALA A 132 -20.55 5.46 -4.71
C ALA A 132 -20.04 5.10 -3.31
N LEU A 133 -19.37 6.03 -2.62
CA LEU A 133 -18.85 5.80 -1.28
C LEU A 133 -19.94 5.67 -0.22
N ARG A 134 -21.05 6.41 -0.36
CA ARG A 134 -22.22 6.25 0.51
C ARG A 134 -22.83 4.85 0.37
N TYR A 135 -22.95 4.36 -0.87
CA TYR A 135 -23.52 3.04 -1.13
C TYR A 135 -22.55 1.88 -0.86
N LEU A 136 -21.23 2.10 -0.87
CA LEU A 136 -20.25 1.03 -0.63
C LEU A 136 -20.44 0.33 0.72
N GLY A 137 -20.75 1.08 1.79
CA GLY A 137 -21.03 0.49 3.09
C GLY A 137 -22.31 -0.36 3.10
N GLU A 138 -23.35 0.11 2.39
CA GLU A 138 -24.61 -0.62 2.26
C GLU A 138 -24.46 -1.87 1.39
N LEU A 139 -23.68 -1.79 0.31
CA LEU A 139 -23.35 -2.92 -0.55
C LEU A 139 -22.57 -4.00 0.21
N GLU A 140 -21.64 -3.63 1.10
CA GLU A 140 -20.92 -4.60 1.94
C GLU A 140 -21.88 -5.39 2.82
N LEU A 141 -22.88 -4.73 3.42
CA LEU A 141 -23.91 -5.37 4.22
C LEU A 141 -24.79 -6.28 3.36
N ARG A 142 -25.26 -5.81 2.21
CA ARG A 142 -26.07 -6.61 1.28
C ARG A 142 -25.31 -7.85 0.78
N ILE A 143 -24.01 -7.73 0.48
CA ILE A 143 -23.18 -8.88 0.10
C ILE A 143 -23.08 -9.90 1.24
N LYS A 144 -22.94 -9.44 2.49
CA LYS A 144 -22.96 -10.34 3.66
C LYS A 144 -24.30 -11.05 3.79
N GLU A 145 -25.41 -10.34 3.63
CA GLU A 145 -26.76 -10.91 3.67
C GLU A 145 -26.97 -11.94 2.55
N ILE A 146 -26.54 -11.65 1.32
CA ILE A 146 -26.58 -12.59 0.20
C ILE A 146 -25.77 -13.85 0.54
N ARG A 147 -24.56 -13.69 1.09
CA ARG A 147 -23.70 -14.82 1.48
C ARG A 147 -24.36 -15.70 2.56
N GLN A 148 -25.03 -15.09 3.53
CA GLN A 148 -25.79 -15.82 4.54
C GLN A 148 -27.02 -16.50 3.94
N GLY A 149 -27.77 -15.82 3.07
CA GLY A 149 -28.92 -16.38 2.37
C GLY A 149 -28.55 -17.59 1.51
N MET A 150 -27.42 -17.55 0.79
CA MET A 150 -26.89 -18.68 0.05
C MET A 150 -26.52 -19.85 0.97
N LYS A 151 -25.90 -19.55 2.13
CA LYS A 151 -25.53 -20.57 3.12
C LYS A 151 -26.75 -21.32 3.67
N VAL A 152 -27.86 -20.62 3.94
CA VAL A 152 -29.13 -21.23 4.38
C VAL A 152 -29.73 -22.13 3.29
N ARG A 153 -29.53 -21.79 2.02
CA ARG A 153 -29.97 -22.60 0.86
C ARG A 153 -29.04 -23.77 0.52
N GLY A 154 -27.99 -24.01 1.32
CA GLY A 154 -27.02 -25.07 1.07
C GLY A 154 -26.04 -24.79 -0.09
N LEU A 155 -26.09 -23.61 -0.70
CA LEU A 155 -25.21 -23.22 -1.80
C LEU A 155 -23.83 -22.86 -1.24
N ARG A 156 -22.81 -23.62 -1.66
CA ARG A 156 -21.40 -23.33 -1.35
C ARG A 156 -20.82 -22.53 -2.50
N LEU A 157 -20.24 -21.36 -2.19
CA LEU A 157 -19.42 -20.61 -3.14
C LEU A 157 -18.18 -21.44 -3.47
N SER A 158 -18.25 -22.21 -4.54
CA SER A 158 -17.13 -22.96 -5.11
C SER A 158 -16.82 -22.37 -6.48
N LEU A 159 -15.58 -21.92 -6.69
CA LEU A 159 -15.13 -21.46 -8.02
C LEU A 159 -15.06 -22.60 -9.05
N LEU A 160 -15.09 -23.86 -8.59
CA LEU A 160 -14.99 -25.07 -9.41
C LEU A 160 -16.34 -25.64 -9.84
N HIS A 161 -17.45 -25.16 -9.25
CA HIS A 161 -18.81 -25.51 -9.66
C HIS A 161 -19.65 -24.23 -9.64
N PRO A 162 -19.67 -23.49 -10.77
CA PRO A 162 -20.43 -22.24 -10.89
C PRO A 162 -21.94 -22.46 -10.76
#